data_AF-A0A1W2F0Z7-F1
#
_entry.id   AF-A0A1W2F0Z7-F1
#
_cell.length_a   1.000
_cell.length_b   1.000
_cell.length_c   1.000
_cell.angle_alpha   90.00
_cell.angle_beta   90.00
_cell.angle_gamma   90.00
#
_symmetry.space_group_name_H-M   'P 1'
#
loop_
_entity.id
_entity.type
_entity.pdbx_description
1 polymer ?
#
loop_
_entity_poly.entity_id
_entity_poly.type
_entity_poly.pdbx_seq_one_letter_code
_entity_poly.pdbx_strand_id
1 'polypeptide(L)'
;MRKISFAVAAAVLGLSFAPVYAQAPATPAAVVAACAAGGNCAVIVQAFLATVPVAERAAAIGQVTVSLGNAAVAGTVSRDVAAAGVAAAAEQASGAQQVALNNVVETLNNPAASTEDIATASTNPGASGSGV
;
A
#
# COMPACT_ATOMS: atom_id res chain seq x y z
N MET A 1 -23.44 -30.30 8.20
CA MET A 1 -22.70 -29.24 8.93
C MET A 1 -21.29 -29.15 8.35
N ARG A 2 -21.03 -28.23 7.41
CA ARG A 2 -19.70 -28.03 6.82
C ARG A 2 -18.88 -27.13 7.74
N LYS A 3 -17.83 -27.67 8.36
CA LYS A 3 -16.83 -26.90 9.12
C LYS A 3 -15.92 -26.23 8.10
N ILE A 4 -16.05 -24.91 7.94
CA ILE A 4 -15.12 -24.11 7.14
C ILE A 4 -13.95 -23.78 8.05
N SER A 5 -12.83 -24.47 7.85
CA SER A 5 -11.57 -24.19 8.53
C SER A 5 -10.97 -22.91 7.95
N PHE A 6 -11.00 -21.82 8.72
CA PHE A 6 -10.20 -20.64 8.45
C PHE A 6 -8.73 -20.97 8.76
N ALA A 7 -7.92 -21.15 7.72
CA ALA A 7 -6.47 -21.19 7.86
C ALA A 7 -5.97 -19.75 8.05
N VAL A 8 -5.90 -19.28 9.30
CA VAL A 8 -5.08 -18.13 9.67
C VAL A 8 -3.63 -18.59 9.57
N ALA A 9 -2.98 -18.27 8.46
CA ALA A 9 -1.54 -18.39 8.32
C ALA A 9 -0.88 -17.26 9.13
N ALA A 10 -0.85 -17.42 10.44
CA ALA A 10 0.07 -16.68 11.29
C ALA A 10 1.47 -17.22 11.00
N ALA A 11 2.19 -16.56 10.10
CA ALA A 11 3.60 -16.82 9.88
C ALA A 11 4.35 -16.59 11.20
N VAL A 12 4.94 -17.65 11.71
CA VAL A 12 5.84 -17.67 12.86
C VAL A 12 7.04 -16.78 12.50
N LEU A 13 7.03 -15.53 12.96
CA LEU A 13 8.20 -14.67 12.92
C LEU A 13 9.09 -15.01 14.11
N GLY A 14 10.10 -15.83 13.82
CA GLY A 14 11.21 -16.12 14.71
C GLY A 14 11.89 -14.84 15.16
N LEU A 15 12.08 -14.75 16.47
CA LEU A 15 12.92 -13.80 17.17
C LEU A 15 14.28 -13.63 16.47
N SER A 16 14.57 -12.44 15.97
CA SER A 16 15.92 -11.90 15.96
C SER A 16 15.87 -10.40 15.72
N PHE A 17 16.45 -9.65 16.65
CA PHE A 17 16.74 -8.23 16.56
C PHE A 17 17.81 -8.01 15.48
N ALA A 18 17.45 -8.20 14.22
CA ALA A 18 18.25 -7.72 13.09
C ALA A 18 17.83 -6.28 12.83
N PRO A 19 18.76 -5.36 12.51
CA PRO A 19 18.39 -4.01 12.13
C PRO A 19 17.39 -4.12 10.97
N VAL A 20 16.32 -3.32 11.01
CA VAL A 20 15.14 -3.34 10.13
C VAL A 20 15.48 -3.14 8.63
N TYR A 21 16.77 -3.10 8.29
CA TYR A 21 17.34 -3.09 6.95
C TYR A 21 17.65 -4.48 6.36
N ALA A 22 17.50 -5.58 7.11
CA ALA A 22 18.09 -6.86 6.69
C ALA A 22 17.49 -7.45 5.39
N GLN A 23 16.21 -7.20 5.07
CA GLN A 23 15.64 -7.46 3.74
C GLN A 23 14.51 -6.46 3.50
N ALA A 24 14.72 -5.47 2.64
CA ALA A 24 13.62 -4.65 2.17
C ALA A 24 12.57 -5.59 1.50
N PRO A 25 11.27 -5.28 1.61
CA PRO A 25 10.24 -6.08 0.96
C PRO A 25 10.56 -6.16 -0.53
N ALA A 26 10.63 -7.36 -1.11
CA ALA A 26 10.91 -7.52 -2.54
C ALA A 26 9.63 -7.44 -3.40
N THR A 27 8.45 -7.44 -2.78
CA THR A 27 7.16 -7.47 -3.47
C THR A 27 6.13 -6.55 -2.79
N PRO A 28 5.14 -6.02 -3.55
CA PRO A 28 4.02 -5.26 -2.98
C PRO A 28 3.23 -6.04 -1.92
N ALA A 29 3.07 -7.36 -2.09
CA ALA A 29 2.39 -8.21 -1.11
C ALA A 29 3.16 -8.28 0.23
N ALA A 30 4.49 -8.34 0.18
CA ALA A 30 5.33 -8.30 1.39
C ALA A 30 5.25 -6.93 2.09
N VAL A 31 5.11 -5.83 1.34
CA VAL A 31 4.84 -4.50 1.91
C VAL A 31 3.54 -4.50 2.68
N VAL A 32 2.44 -4.95 2.07
CA VAL A 32 1.12 -5.02 2.72
C VAL A 32 1.17 -5.87 3.99
N ALA A 33 1.81 -7.04 3.94
CA ALA A 33 1.93 -7.92 5.10
C ALA A 33 2.73 -7.27 6.25
N ALA A 34 3.82 -6.58 5.93
CA ALA A 34 4.63 -5.87 6.93
C ALA A 34 3.88 -4.66 7.54
N CYS A 35 3.09 -3.94 6.74
CA CYS A 35 2.21 -2.88 7.23
C CYS A 35 1.10 -3.43 8.13
N ALA A 36 0.48 -4.55 7.75
CA ALA A 36 -0.55 -5.23 8.54
C ALA A 36 -0.01 -5.77 9.87
N ALA A 37 1.26 -6.17 9.91
CA ALA A 37 1.94 -6.64 11.12
C ALA A 37 2.29 -5.52 12.14
N GLY A 38 1.89 -4.27 11.86
CA GLY A 38 2.15 -3.13 12.74
C GLY A 38 3.50 -2.43 12.49
N GLY A 39 4.19 -2.77 11.40
CA GLY A 39 5.39 -2.03 10.98
C GLY A 39 5.05 -0.63 10.48
N ASN A 40 6.03 0.28 10.53
CA ASN A 40 5.85 1.64 9.99
C ASN A 40 5.75 1.57 8.46
N CYS A 41 4.52 1.64 7.94
CA CYS A 41 4.24 1.42 6.52
C CYS A 41 4.94 2.42 5.59
N ALA A 42 5.11 3.68 6.01
CA ALA A 42 5.85 4.68 5.25
C ALA A 42 7.32 4.26 5.05
N VAL A 43 7.97 3.81 6.13
CA VAL A 43 9.37 3.35 6.09
C VAL A 43 9.51 2.07 5.26
N ILE A 44 8.55 1.14 5.37
CA ILE A 44 8.53 -0.12 4.61
C ILE A 44 8.40 0.16 3.11
N VAL A 45 7.50 1.05 2.71
CA VAL A 45 7.31 1.45 1.31
C VAL A 45 8.56 2.14 0.77
N GLN A 46 9.15 3.07 1.51
CA GLN A 46 10.40 3.72 1.10
C GLN A 46 11.54 2.72 0.94
N ALA A 47 11.67 1.75 1.86
CA ALA A 47 12.66 0.69 1.78
C ALA A 47 12.45 -0.21 0.54
N PHE A 48 11.20 -0.59 0.24
CA PHE A 48 10.88 -1.34 -0.99
C PHE A 48 11.30 -0.54 -2.24
N LEU A 49 10.86 0.70 -2.37
CA LEU A 49 11.15 1.54 -3.53
C LEU A 49 12.65 1.86 -3.67
N ALA A 50 13.41 1.88 -2.57
CA ALA A 50 14.86 1.99 -2.60
C ALA A 50 15.54 0.80 -3.29
N THR A 51 14.95 -0.40 -3.22
CA THR A 51 15.48 -1.60 -3.91
C THR A 51 15.03 -1.74 -5.36
N VAL A 52 14.00 -1.00 -5.77
CA VAL A 52 13.47 -1.04 -7.14
C VAL A 52 14.35 -0.16 -8.06
N PRO A 53 14.78 -0.68 -9.23
CA PRO A 53 15.50 0.09 -10.23
C PRO A 53 14.72 1.34 -10.64
N VAL A 54 15.40 2.47 -10.88
CA VAL A 54 14.76 3.75 -11.23
C VAL A 54 13.82 3.63 -12.44
N ALA A 55 14.19 2.82 -13.44
CA ALA A 55 13.38 2.57 -14.63
C ALA A 55 12.04 1.87 -14.32
N GLU A 56 11.94 1.13 -13.21
CA GLU A 56 10.76 0.36 -12.80
C GLU A 56 10.00 1.01 -11.64
N ARG A 57 10.55 2.07 -11.04
CA ARG A 57 9.97 2.73 -9.86
C ARG A 57 8.54 3.20 -10.10
N ALA A 58 8.25 3.76 -11.27
CA ALA A 58 6.88 4.20 -11.58
C ALA A 58 5.88 3.02 -11.53
N ALA A 59 6.25 1.86 -12.07
CA ALA A 59 5.40 0.67 -12.02
C ALA A 59 5.27 0.13 -10.59
N ALA A 60 6.37 0.06 -9.84
CA ALA A 60 6.36 -0.40 -8.45
C ALA A 60 5.53 0.50 -7.53
N ILE A 61 5.60 1.82 -7.71
CA ILE A 61 4.77 2.81 -7.00
C ILE A 61 3.28 2.56 -7.27
N GLY A 62 2.91 2.32 -8.53
CA GLY A 62 1.52 1.99 -8.88
C GLY A 62 1.05 0.70 -8.22
N GLN A 63 1.84 -0.37 -8.32
CA GLN A 63 1.50 -1.67 -7.75
C GLN A 63 1.38 -1.64 -6.22
N VAL A 64 2.31 -0.99 -5.51
CA VAL A 64 2.25 -0.89 -4.04
C VAL A 64 1.07 -0.05 -3.57
N THR A 65 0.77 1.02 -4.30
CA THR A 65 -0.37 1.90 -4.01
C THR A 65 -1.70 1.15 -4.13
N VAL A 66 -1.92 0.45 -5.25
CA VAL A 66 -3.13 -0.36 -5.46
C VAL A 66 -3.22 -1.49 -4.44
N SER A 67 -2.09 -2.13 -4.11
CA SER A 67 -2.06 -3.23 -3.13
C SER A 67 -2.44 -2.75 -1.73
N LEU A 68 -1.89 -1.61 -1.29
CA LEU A 68 -2.24 -0.98 0.00
C LEU A 68 -3.68 -0.49 0.01
N GLY A 69 -4.14 0.11 -1.10
CA GLY A 69 -5.51 0.58 -1.23
C GLY A 69 -6.53 -0.55 -1.12
N ASN A 70 -6.30 -1.64 -1.86
CA ASN A 70 -7.15 -2.83 -1.80
C ASN A 70 -7.11 -3.51 -0.42
N ALA A 71 -5.93 -3.54 0.23
CA ALA A 71 -5.79 -4.05 1.59
C ALA A 71 -6.59 -3.22 2.61
N ALA A 72 -6.64 -1.90 2.42
CA ALA A 72 -7.45 -1.02 3.25
C ALA A 72 -8.95 -1.26 3.10
N VAL A 73 -9.42 -1.42 1.86
CA VAL A 73 -10.83 -1.73 1.57
C VAL A 73 -11.20 -3.11 2.12
N ALA A 74 -10.31 -4.09 2.02
CA ALA A 74 -10.49 -5.44 2.58
C ALA A 74 -10.37 -5.50 4.11
N GLY A 75 -9.92 -4.42 4.77
CA GLY A 75 -9.72 -4.36 6.21
C GLY A 75 -8.50 -5.12 6.73
N THR A 76 -7.58 -5.54 5.85
CA THR A 76 -6.33 -6.22 6.24
C THR A 76 -5.25 -5.24 6.70
N VAL A 77 -5.34 -3.98 6.28
CA VAL A 77 -4.56 -2.84 6.77
C VAL A 77 -5.55 -1.72 7.09
N SER A 78 -5.35 -0.94 8.15
CA SER A 78 -6.21 0.23 8.40
C SER A 78 -6.02 1.29 7.32
N ARG A 79 -7.08 2.03 6.98
CA ARG A 79 -7.03 3.11 5.98
C ARG A 79 -5.94 4.14 6.25
N ASP A 80 -5.72 4.53 7.52
CA ASP A 80 -4.65 5.47 7.90
C ASP A 80 -3.24 4.94 7.61
N VAL A 81 -2.99 3.66 7.92
CA VAL A 81 -1.71 2.99 7.65
C VAL A 81 -1.47 2.85 6.15
N ALA A 82 -2.51 2.50 5.38
CA ALA A 82 -2.42 2.44 3.92
C ALA A 82 -2.17 3.84 3.34
N ALA A 83 -2.88 4.87 3.80
CA ALA A 83 -2.69 6.26 3.37
C ALA A 83 -1.27 6.76 3.66
N ALA A 84 -0.71 6.45 4.83
CA ALA A 84 0.67 6.78 5.16
C ALA A 84 1.68 6.10 4.23
N GLY A 85 1.45 4.83 3.86
CA GLY A 85 2.26 4.12 2.87
C GLY A 85 2.16 4.72 1.46
N VAL A 86 0.95 5.07 1.01
CA VAL A 86 0.74 5.72 -0.29
C VAL A 86 1.38 7.11 -0.33
N ALA A 87 1.26 7.91 0.73
CA ALA A 87 1.92 9.20 0.82
C ALA A 87 3.46 9.07 0.72
N ALA A 88 4.05 8.07 1.37
CA ALA A 88 5.48 7.79 1.27
C ALA A 88 5.90 7.33 -0.15
N ALA A 89 5.03 6.64 -0.88
CA ALA A 89 5.26 6.34 -2.30
C ALA A 89 5.19 7.60 -3.17
N ALA A 90 4.32 8.56 -2.83
CA ALA A 90 4.18 9.82 -3.57
C ALA A 90 5.45 10.68 -3.50
N GLU A 91 6.18 10.64 -2.39
CA GLU A 91 7.48 11.33 -2.25
C GLU A 91 8.53 10.84 -3.25
N GLN A 92 8.40 9.61 -3.75
CA GLN A 92 9.30 9.00 -4.74
C GLN A 92 8.72 9.04 -6.17
N ALA A 93 7.49 9.53 -6.34
CA ALA A 93 6.80 9.66 -7.61
C ALA A 93 7.12 11.00 -8.30
N SER A 94 6.89 11.09 -9.61
CA SER A 94 7.09 12.30 -10.39
C SER A 94 5.77 12.93 -10.83
N GLY A 95 5.67 14.26 -10.82
CA GLY A 95 4.62 15.05 -11.48
C GLY A 95 3.21 14.44 -11.47
N ALA A 96 2.72 13.99 -12.63
CA ALA A 96 1.39 13.42 -12.79
C ALA A 96 1.11 12.20 -11.89
N GLN A 97 2.15 11.43 -11.56
CA GLN A 97 2.04 10.28 -10.67
C GLN A 97 1.82 10.70 -9.21
N GLN A 98 2.42 11.81 -8.75
CA GLN A 98 2.11 12.37 -7.43
C GLN A 98 0.63 12.74 -7.29
N VAL A 99 0.03 13.30 -8.34
CA VAL A 99 -1.38 13.69 -8.30
C VAL A 99 -2.28 12.46 -8.18
N ALA A 100 -2.03 11.41 -8.97
CA ALA A 100 -2.77 10.16 -8.86
C ALA A 100 -2.64 9.53 -7.45
N LEU A 101 -1.46 9.58 -6.83
CA LEU A 101 -1.26 9.06 -5.48
C LEU A 101 -1.99 9.91 -4.42
N ASN A 102 -2.03 11.23 -4.56
CA ASN A 102 -2.83 12.09 -3.69
C ASN A 102 -4.33 11.78 -3.80
N ASN A 103 -4.84 11.54 -5.00
CA ASN A 103 -6.23 11.15 -5.21
C ASN A 103 -6.55 9.80 -4.53
N VAL A 104 -5.58 8.86 -4.51
CA VAL A 104 -5.72 7.58 -3.78
C VAL A 104 -5.76 7.80 -2.28
N VAL A 105 -4.94 8.69 -1.73
CA VAL A 105 -4.97 9.05 -0.30
C VAL A 105 -6.32 9.67 0.07
N GLU A 106 -6.84 10.59 -0.73
CA GLU A 106 -8.18 11.18 -0.54
C GLU A 106 -9.28 10.11 -0.61
N THR A 107 -9.20 9.19 -1.58
CA THR A 107 -10.13 8.07 -1.72
C THR A 107 -10.09 7.15 -0.49
N LEU A 108 -8.90 6.88 0.05
CA LEU A 108 -8.74 6.07 1.24
C LEU A 108 -9.38 6.69 2.49
N ASN A 109 -9.40 8.02 2.58
CA ASN A 109 -10.06 8.76 3.65
C ASN A 109 -11.59 8.70 3.57
N ASN A 110 -12.16 8.30 2.42
CA ASN A 110 -13.58 8.04 2.31
C ASN A 110 -13.90 6.60 2.77
N PRO A 111 -14.62 6.40 3.89
CA PRO A 111 -14.93 5.07 4.42
C PRO A 111 -15.82 4.23 3.49
N ALA A 112 -16.54 4.87 2.56
CA ALA A 112 -17.37 4.20 1.56
C ALA A 112 -16.59 3.75 0.32
N ALA A 113 -15.31 4.14 0.18
CA ALA A 113 -14.52 3.81 -0.99
C ALA A 113 -14.29 2.30 -1.15
N SER A 114 -14.46 1.83 -2.38
CA SER A 114 -14.29 0.47 -2.86
C SER A 114 -12.93 0.29 -3.56
N THR A 115 -12.59 -0.96 -3.91
CA THR A 115 -11.37 -1.26 -4.68
C THR A 115 -11.39 -0.65 -6.09
N GLU A 116 -12.59 -0.41 -6.63
CA GLU A 116 -12.79 0.17 -7.96
C GLU A 116 -12.52 1.69 -7.95
N ASP A 117 -12.87 2.35 -6.85
CA ASP A 117 -12.50 3.75 -6.60
C ASP A 117 -10.98 3.92 -6.49
N ILE A 118 -10.30 2.99 -5.81
CA ILE A 118 -8.83 2.97 -5.71
C ILE A 118 -8.18 2.80 -7.09
N ALA A 119 -8.67 1.85 -7.90
CA ALA A 119 -8.16 1.64 -9.25
C ALA A 119 -8.33 2.89 -10.12
N THR A 120 -9.51 3.54 -10.02
CA THR A 120 -9.80 4.79 -10.74
C THR A 120 -8.88 5.92 -10.30
N ALA A 121 -8.74 6.15 -8.99
CA ALA A 121 -7.87 7.20 -8.45
C ALA A 121 -6.39 6.99 -8.84
N SER A 122 -5.93 5.74 -8.89
CA SER A 122 -4.53 5.39 -9.22
C SER A 122 -4.16 5.62 -10.70
N THR A 123 -5.17 5.73 -11.58
CA THR A 123 -4.98 5.88 -13.04
C THR A 123 -5.41 7.24 -13.56
N ASN A 124 -6.11 8.05 -12.76
CA ASN A 124 -6.73 9.29 -13.21
C ASN A 124 -6.28 10.49 -12.35
N PRO A 125 -5.21 11.20 -12.74
CA PRO A 125 -4.70 12.34 -11.97
C PRO A 125 -5.65 13.56 -11.96
N GLY A 126 -6.79 13.53 -12.65
CA GLY A 126 -7.76 14.64 -12.70
C GLY A 126 -9.08 14.41 -11.96
N ALA A 127 -9.25 13.31 -11.22
CA ALA A 127 -10.54 12.93 -10.64
C ALA A 127 -10.79 13.41 -9.20
N SER A 128 -9.93 14.26 -8.62
CA SER A 128 -10.29 14.96 -7.38
C SER A 128 -11.29 16.06 -7.70
N GLY A 129 -12.57 15.72 -7.59
CA GLY A 129 -13.67 16.68 -7.56
C GLY A 129 -14.71 16.47 -8.65
N SER A 130 -15.63 15.54 -8.44
CA SER A 130 -17.04 15.70 -8.85
C SER A 130 -17.88 14.56 -8.27
N GLY A 131 -18.72 14.87 -7.28
CA GLY A 131 -19.86 14.04 -6.94
C GLY A 131 -20.00 13.63 -5.48
N VAL A 132 -20.13 14.59 -4.57
CA VAL A 132 -21.20 14.66 -3.54
C VAL A 132 -21.39 16.10 -3.10
#